data_AF-A0A9D2EZC6-F1
#
_entry.id   AF-A0A9D2EZC6-F1
#
_cell.length_a   1.000
_cell.length_b   1.000
_cell.length_c   1.000
_cell.angle_alpha   90.00
_cell.angle_beta   90.00
_cell.angle_gamma   90.00
#
_symmetry.space_group_name_H-M   'P 1'
#
loop_
_entity.id
_entity.type
_entity.pdbx_description
1 polymer ?
#
loop_
_entity_poly.entity_id
_entity_poly.type
_entity_poly.pdbx_seq_one_letter_code
_entity_poly.pdbx_strand_id
1 'polypeptide(L)'
;MSVLHTTAYDSPLGEMLLASDGTALTGLWFAGQRHAAAGLSPDATPRDDLPVFDAARAWLRSYFSGEKNLGPLTLRLTGTPFQTCVWDALCKVPYGQTVTYGELAARVGQRLGRVTSARAVGSAVGRNPVSVIVGCHRVLGSRGELTGYAGGVWRKRALLALELEGLSIEEARERPATLVSALADAWERSVRATHDFLLPGEVERMRPTVPGVIGRVPRLLVARREGVPIGFLGMDGDFVEMLFVGPGERGRGVGRLLMERATELLGAREVSVNEQNRQAVGFYERMGFVVLRRTPTDEDGRPYPLLYMGLSPDA
;
A
#
# COMPACT_ATOMS: atom_id res chain seq x y z
N MET A 1 27.84 -15.66 -19.88
CA MET A 1 26.65 -15.14 -19.16
C MET A 1 26.75 -13.63 -19.19
N SER A 2 25.67 -12.91 -19.48
CA SER A 2 25.67 -11.45 -19.36
C SER A 2 25.85 -11.09 -17.88
N VAL A 3 26.67 -10.07 -17.62
CA VAL A 3 26.81 -9.51 -16.26
C VAL A 3 25.46 -8.91 -15.88
N LEU A 4 24.97 -9.23 -14.68
CA LEU A 4 23.75 -8.62 -14.14
C LEU A 4 24.12 -7.41 -13.30
N HIS A 5 23.27 -6.39 -13.38
CA HIS A 5 23.39 -5.16 -12.63
C HIS A 5 22.17 -4.94 -11.75
N THR A 6 22.33 -4.23 -10.64
CA THR A 6 21.24 -3.91 -9.72
C THR A 6 21.23 -2.44 -9.31
N THR A 7 20.04 -1.95 -8.93
CA THR A 7 19.84 -0.65 -8.27
C THR A 7 18.66 -0.75 -7.31
N ALA A 8 18.60 0.15 -6.33
CA ALA A 8 17.41 0.35 -5.50
C ALA A 8 16.46 1.39 -6.10
N TYR A 9 15.19 1.34 -5.69
CA TYR A 9 14.17 2.36 -5.92
C TYR A 9 13.25 2.47 -4.70
N ASP A 10 13.12 3.67 -4.15
CA ASP A 10 12.19 3.95 -3.05
C ASP A 10 10.78 4.18 -3.58
N SER A 11 9.91 3.18 -3.42
CA SER A 11 8.51 3.31 -3.83
C SER A 11 7.61 3.77 -2.68
N PRO A 12 6.41 4.32 -3.00
CA PRO A 12 5.34 4.47 -2.04
C PRO A 12 4.80 3.16 -1.48
N LEU A 13 5.41 1.99 -1.72
CA LEU A 13 5.15 0.66 -1.13
C LEU A 13 6.42 0.01 -0.52
N GLY A 14 7.44 0.83 -0.24
CA GLY A 14 8.72 0.40 0.34
C GLY A 14 9.83 0.28 -0.70
N GLU A 15 11.05 0.01 -0.25
CA GLU A 15 12.21 -0.16 -1.13
C GLU A 15 11.97 -1.33 -2.12
N MET A 16 12.43 -1.13 -3.36
CA MET A 16 12.41 -2.11 -4.41
C MET A 16 13.82 -2.33 -4.97
N LEU A 17 14.17 -3.59 -5.22
CA LEU A 17 15.38 -3.98 -5.93
C LEU A 17 15.06 -4.17 -7.41
N LEU A 18 15.77 -3.47 -8.28
CA LEU A 18 15.73 -3.63 -9.73
C LEU A 18 16.96 -4.43 -10.17
N ALA A 19 16.79 -5.30 -11.18
CA ALA A 19 17.89 -6.02 -11.82
C ALA A 19 17.81 -5.94 -13.34
N SER A 20 18.97 -5.91 -14.00
CA SER A 20 19.08 -5.82 -15.46
C SER A 20 20.28 -6.58 -16.00
N ASP A 21 20.20 -7.02 -17.26
CA ASP A 21 21.34 -7.54 -18.05
C ASP A 21 22.15 -6.44 -18.77
N GLY A 22 21.90 -5.17 -18.45
CA GLY A 22 22.46 -4.00 -19.12
C GLY A 22 21.57 -3.42 -20.23
N THR A 23 20.62 -4.20 -20.76
CA THR A 23 19.75 -3.79 -21.88
C THR A 23 18.25 -3.90 -21.57
N ALA A 24 17.86 -4.87 -20.76
CA ALA A 24 16.49 -5.16 -20.39
C ALA A 24 16.35 -5.30 -18.88
N LEU A 25 15.18 -4.96 -18.35
CA LEU A 25 14.85 -5.24 -16.96
C LEU A 25 14.58 -6.74 -16.82
N THR A 26 15.34 -7.40 -15.95
CA THR A 26 15.23 -8.84 -15.68
C THR A 26 14.56 -9.11 -14.34
N GLY A 27 14.51 -8.11 -13.46
CA GLY A 27 13.98 -8.25 -12.11
C GLY A 27 13.46 -6.96 -11.50
N LEU A 28 12.40 -7.07 -10.71
CA LEU A 28 11.85 -6.02 -9.87
C LEU A 28 11.12 -6.67 -8.68
N TRP A 29 11.62 -6.44 -7.46
CA TRP A 29 11.07 -7.04 -6.25
C TRP A 29 10.97 -6.01 -5.13
N PHE A 30 9.97 -6.15 -4.26
CA PHE A 30 9.99 -5.41 -3.00
C PHE A 30 11.01 -6.01 -2.03
N ALA A 31 11.61 -5.19 -1.17
CA ALA A 31 12.38 -5.67 -0.03
C ALA A 31 11.53 -6.63 0.82
N GLY A 32 12.14 -7.77 1.20
CA GLY A 32 11.47 -8.85 1.93
C GLY A 32 10.48 -9.70 1.13
N GLN A 33 10.33 -9.50 -0.18
CA GLN A 33 9.44 -10.30 -1.03
C GLN A 33 9.89 -11.78 -1.08
N ARG A 34 8.93 -12.71 -1.02
CA ARG A 34 9.20 -14.14 -1.25
C ARG A 34 9.70 -14.37 -2.68
N HIS A 35 10.72 -15.21 -2.82
CA HIS A 35 11.42 -15.46 -4.09
C HIS A 35 12.08 -14.22 -4.70
N ALA A 36 12.35 -13.18 -3.91
CA ALA A 36 13.14 -12.03 -4.36
C ALA A 36 14.54 -12.48 -4.81
N ALA A 37 15.08 -11.80 -5.82
CA ALA A 37 16.37 -12.09 -6.43
C ALA A 37 16.55 -13.55 -6.90
N ALA A 38 15.46 -14.31 -7.08
CA ALA A 38 15.53 -15.65 -7.63
C ALA A 38 16.05 -15.58 -9.08
N GLY A 39 17.23 -16.14 -9.32
CA GLY A 39 17.92 -16.06 -10.61
C GLY A 39 18.86 -14.87 -10.76
N LEU A 40 19.02 -14.02 -9.74
CA LEU A 40 20.10 -13.04 -9.69
C LEU A 40 21.42 -13.78 -9.40
N SER A 41 22.43 -13.56 -10.25
CA SER A 41 23.77 -14.13 -10.04
C SER A 41 24.40 -13.53 -8.78
N PRO A 42 25.17 -14.31 -7.99
CA PRO A 42 26.03 -13.76 -6.93
C PRO A 42 27.00 -12.68 -7.45
N ASP A 43 27.36 -12.74 -8.73
CA ASP A 43 28.24 -11.77 -9.38
C ASP A 43 27.50 -10.51 -9.87
N ALA A 44 26.22 -10.36 -9.54
CA ALA A 44 25.48 -9.15 -9.90
C ALA A 44 26.08 -7.94 -9.17
N THR A 45 26.38 -6.88 -9.93
CA THR A 45 27.07 -5.70 -9.41
C THR A 45 26.13 -4.49 -9.32
N PRO A 46 26.15 -3.72 -8.22
CA PRO A 46 25.43 -2.46 -8.15
C PRO A 46 25.86 -1.52 -9.28
N ARG A 47 24.90 -0.94 -10.00
CA ARG A 47 25.14 0.02 -11.07
C ARG A 47 23.89 0.85 -11.33
N ASP A 48 23.92 2.12 -10.93
CA ASP A 48 22.74 2.98 -10.95
C ASP A 48 22.51 3.72 -12.28
N ASP A 49 23.51 3.77 -13.15
CA ASP A 49 23.61 4.66 -14.31
C ASP A 49 23.24 3.99 -15.65
N LEU A 50 22.37 2.98 -15.61
CA LEU A 50 21.90 2.31 -16.82
C LEU A 50 20.62 2.95 -17.38
N PRO A 51 20.54 3.21 -18.71
CA PRO A 51 19.34 3.78 -19.33
C PRO A 51 18.05 3.00 -19.05
N VAL A 52 18.15 1.67 -18.93
CA VAL A 52 17.01 0.80 -18.59
C VAL A 52 16.50 1.01 -17.16
N PHE A 53 17.39 1.36 -16.22
CA PHE A 53 16.98 1.70 -14.85
C PHE A 53 16.32 3.07 -14.79
N ASP A 54 16.81 4.05 -15.54
CA ASP A 54 16.14 5.36 -15.62
C ASP A 54 14.74 5.25 -16.23
N ALA A 55 14.59 4.45 -17.28
CA ALA A 55 13.28 4.14 -17.87
C ALA A 55 12.37 3.43 -16.85
N ALA A 56 12.86 2.44 -16.12
CA ALA A 56 12.09 1.73 -15.11
C ALA A 56 11.68 2.64 -13.94
N ARG A 57 12.58 3.50 -13.44
CA ARG A 57 12.28 4.49 -12.40
C ARG A 57 11.24 5.50 -12.88
N ALA A 58 11.35 6.00 -14.12
CA ALA A 58 10.35 6.90 -14.70
C ALA A 58 8.98 6.23 -14.80
N TRP A 59 8.93 5.00 -15.29
CA TRP A 59 7.71 4.20 -15.36
C TRP A 59 7.08 3.98 -13.98
N LEU A 60 7.88 3.64 -12.97
CA LEU A 60 7.41 3.43 -11.59
C LEU A 60 6.87 4.73 -10.98
N ARG A 61 7.53 5.87 -11.22
CA ARG A 61 7.01 7.17 -10.77
C ARG A 61 5.64 7.47 -11.38
N SER A 62 5.48 7.29 -12.69
CA SER A 62 4.19 7.49 -13.37
C SER A 62 3.12 6.49 -12.91
N TYR A 63 3.50 5.23 -12.69
CA TYR A 63 2.57 4.22 -12.16
C TYR A 63 2.06 4.64 -10.77
N PHE A 64 2.96 4.98 -9.85
CA PHE A 64 2.60 5.32 -8.47
C PHE A 64 1.92 6.69 -8.33
N SER A 65 2.06 7.60 -9.30
CA SER A 65 1.29 8.84 -9.36
C SER A 65 -0.15 8.64 -9.86
N GLY A 66 -0.49 7.43 -10.33
CA GLY A 66 -1.81 7.09 -10.85
C GLY A 66 -1.99 7.35 -12.34
N GLU A 67 -0.91 7.62 -13.10
CA GLU A 67 -1.00 7.74 -14.56
C GLU A 67 -1.42 6.41 -15.18
N LYS A 68 -2.43 6.47 -16.06
CA LYS A 68 -3.01 5.27 -16.69
C LYS A 68 -2.29 4.88 -17.98
N ASN A 69 -1.63 5.84 -18.64
CA ASN A 69 -0.94 5.66 -19.92
C ASN A 69 0.55 5.43 -19.69
N LEU A 70 0.89 4.19 -19.36
CA LEU A 70 2.27 3.82 -19.06
C LEU A 70 2.97 3.38 -20.34
N GLY A 71 4.11 4.00 -20.65
CA GLY A 71 4.94 3.65 -21.81
C GLY A 71 5.51 2.23 -21.73
N PRO A 72 6.03 1.69 -22.85
CA PRO A 72 6.63 0.37 -22.88
C PRO A 72 7.94 0.33 -22.07
N LEU A 73 8.26 -0.84 -21.52
CA LEU A 73 9.56 -1.17 -20.94
C LEU A 73 10.14 -2.41 -21.62
N THR A 74 11.45 -2.42 -21.86
CA THR A 74 12.14 -3.61 -22.37
C THR A 74 12.32 -4.59 -21.22
N LEU A 75 11.56 -5.68 -21.23
CA LEU A 75 11.63 -6.73 -20.22
C LEU A 75 12.27 -8.00 -20.79
N ARG A 76 13.06 -8.70 -19.96
CA ARG A 76 13.55 -10.05 -20.27
C ARG A 76 13.19 -10.98 -19.11
N LEU A 77 12.09 -11.71 -19.27
CA LEU A 77 11.61 -12.66 -18.27
C LEU A 77 12.23 -14.04 -18.54
N THR A 78 12.95 -14.59 -17.56
CA THR A 78 13.57 -15.92 -17.66
C THR A 78 12.91 -16.89 -16.68
N GLY A 79 12.41 -18.00 -17.19
CA GLY A 79 11.72 -19.03 -16.42
C GLY A 79 11.44 -20.26 -17.26
N THR A 80 10.73 -21.23 -16.70
CA THR A 80 10.27 -22.41 -17.46
C THR A 80 9.29 -21.99 -18.56
N PRO A 81 9.11 -22.80 -19.62
CA PRO A 81 8.13 -22.51 -20.67
C PRO A 81 6.70 -22.29 -20.12
N PHE A 82 6.35 -22.96 -19.02
CA PHE A 82 5.08 -22.76 -18.35
C PHE A 82 5.01 -21.40 -17.64
N GLN A 83 6.07 -21.01 -16.93
CA GLN A 83 6.15 -19.72 -16.24
C GLN A 83 6.09 -18.55 -17.22
N THR A 84 6.88 -18.59 -18.29
CA THR A 84 6.89 -17.52 -19.30
C THR A 84 5.51 -17.38 -19.96
N CYS A 85 4.84 -18.49 -20.29
CA CYS A 85 3.47 -18.45 -20.81
C CYS A 85 2.46 -17.80 -19.85
N VAL A 86 2.59 -18.06 -18.54
CA VAL A 86 1.76 -17.43 -17.49
C VAL A 86 2.06 -15.93 -17.40
N TRP A 87 3.33 -15.54 -17.38
CA TRP A 87 3.71 -14.13 -17.29
C TRP A 87 3.30 -13.34 -18.53
N ASP A 88 3.40 -13.93 -19.72
CA ASP A 88 2.86 -13.35 -20.97
C ASP A 88 1.34 -13.21 -20.95
N ALA A 89 0.64 -14.05 -20.19
CA ALA A 89 -0.80 -13.89 -19.97
C ALA A 89 -1.10 -12.77 -18.95
N LEU A 90 -0.26 -12.58 -17.93
CA LEU A 90 -0.35 -11.48 -16.98
C LEU A 90 -0.11 -10.12 -17.63
N CYS A 91 0.89 -9.99 -18.50
CA CYS A 91 1.18 -8.75 -19.24
C CYS A 91 -0.01 -8.26 -20.08
N LYS A 92 -0.96 -9.15 -20.39
CA LYS A 92 -2.19 -8.84 -21.15
C LYS A 92 -3.38 -8.50 -20.25
N VAL A 93 -3.23 -8.49 -18.93
CA VAL A 93 -4.26 -7.97 -18.01
C VAL A 93 -4.02 -6.46 -17.88
N PRO A 94 -4.91 -5.60 -18.41
CA PRO A 94 -4.70 -4.15 -18.43
C PRO A 94 -4.64 -3.52 -17.03
N TYR A 95 -4.08 -2.31 -16.93
CA TYR A 95 -4.21 -1.47 -15.74
C TYR A 95 -5.69 -1.27 -15.37
N GLY A 96 -6.01 -1.36 -14.09
CA GLY A 96 -7.38 -1.16 -13.61
C GLY A 96 -8.32 -2.32 -13.94
N GLN A 97 -7.79 -3.47 -14.36
CA GLN A 97 -8.55 -4.70 -14.57
C GLN A 97 -7.99 -5.85 -13.74
N THR A 98 -8.86 -6.77 -13.36
CA THR A 98 -8.50 -7.97 -12.61
C THR A 98 -8.89 -9.22 -13.37
N VAL A 99 -8.25 -10.33 -13.03
CA VAL A 99 -8.57 -11.67 -13.56
C VAL A 99 -8.55 -12.66 -12.40
N THR A 100 -9.34 -13.72 -12.48
CA THR A 100 -9.25 -14.81 -11.50
C THR A 100 -8.15 -15.80 -11.87
N TYR A 101 -7.64 -16.56 -10.89
CA TYR A 101 -6.71 -17.66 -11.19
C TYR A 101 -7.30 -18.70 -12.15
N GLY A 102 -8.61 -18.94 -12.09
CA GLY A 102 -9.31 -19.88 -12.99
C GLY A 102 -9.34 -19.38 -14.43
N GLU A 103 -9.70 -18.12 -14.65
CA GLU A 103 -9.69 -17.51 -15.99
C GLU A 103 -8.27 -17.45 -16.56
N LEU A 104 -7.27 -17.11 -15.74
CA LEU A 104 -5.88 -17.11 -16.17
C LEU A 104 -5.41 -18.51 -16.55
N ALA A 105 -5.81 -19.55 -15.79
CA ALA A 105 -5.53 -20.94 -16.13
C ALA A 105 -6.20 -21.41 -17.42
N ALA A 106 -7.43 -20.97 -17.70
CA ALA A 106 -8.08 -21.24 -18.97
C ALA A 106 -7.31 -20.60 -20.15
N ARG A 107 -6.91 -19.32 -20.03
CA ARG A 107 -6.12 -18.61 -21.06
C ARG A 107 -4.77 -19.28 -21.33
N VAL A 108 -4.07 -19.69 -20.28
CA VAL A 108 -2.77 -20.38 -20.38
C VAL A 108 -2.96 -21.78 -20.98
N GLY A 109 -3.98 -22.52 -20.53
CA GLY A 109 -4.27 -23.85 -21.05
C GLY A 109 -4.60 -23.86 -22.54
N GLN A 110 -5.36 -22.87 -23.01
CA GLN A 110 -5.65 -22.68 -24.43
C GLN A 110 -4.38 -22.48 -25.26
N ARG A 111 -3.44 -21.64 -24.79
CA ARG A 111 -2.16 -21.41 -25.49
C ARG A 111 -1.26 -22.63 -25.54
N LEU A 112 -1.28 -23.43 -24.47
CA LEU A 112 -0.44 -24.63 -24.35
C LEU A 112 -1.09 -25.88 -24.97
N GLY A 113 -2.34 -25.79 -25.44
CA GLY A 113 -3.08 -26.94 -25.96
C GLY A 113 -3.39 -28.01 -24.91
N ARG A 114 -3.46 -27.65 -23.62
CA ARG A 114 -3.73 -28.60 -22.52
C ARG A 114 -4.44 -27.96 -21.34
N VAL A 115 -5.25 -28.75 -20.62
CA VAL A 115 -5.88 -28.28 -19.38
C VAL A 115 -4.82 -27.92 -18.34
N THR A 116 -5.01 -26.76 -17.70
CA THR A 116 -4.09 -26.23 -16.68
C THR A 116 -4.89 -25.89 -15.42
N SER A 117 -4.32 -26.17 -14.24
CA SER A 117 -4.98 -25.88 -12.96
C SER A 117 -4.66 -24.47 -12.45
N ALA A 118 -5.64 -23.85 -11.79
CA ALA A 118 -5.47 -22.57 -11.10
C ALA A 118 -4.32 -22.58 -10.08
N ARG A 119 -4.09 -23.72 -9.40
CA ARG A 119 -2.99 -23.90 -8.45
C ARG A 119 -1.61 -23.84 -9.12
N ALA A 120 -1.44 -24.50 -10.27
CA ALA A 120 -0.19 -24.45 -11.02
C ALA A 120 0.10 -23.02 -11.51
N VAL A 121 -0.92 -22.33 -12.03
CA VAL A 121 -0.82 -20.92 -12.40
C VAL A 121 -0.47 -20.06 -11.20
N GLY A 122 -1.10 -20.25 -10.04
CA GLY A 122 -0.79 -19.51 -8.82
C GLY A 122 0.68 -19.62 -8.40
N SER A 123 1.26 -20.83 -8.52
CA SER A 123 2.70 -21.04 -8.28
C SER A 123 3.59 -20.24 -9.24
N ALA A 124 3.23 -20.19 -10.53
CA ALA A 124 3.95 -19.40 -11.53
C ALA A 124 3.77 -17.89 -11.35
N VAL A 125 2.56 -17.42 -11.02
CA VAL A 125 2.27 -16.02 -10.69
C VAL A 125 3.10 -15.56 -9.50
N GLY A 126 3.21 -16.37 -8.45
CA GLY A 126 4.02 -16.07 -7.26
C GLY A 126 5.53 -16.00 -7.52
N ARG A 127 6.00 -16.54 -8.65
CA ARG A 127 7.41 -16.50 -9.08
C ARG A 127 7.69 -15.43 -10.14
N ASN A 128 6.76 -14.50 -10.35
CA ASN A 128 6.97 -13.36 -11.23
C ASN A 128 8.26 -12.61 -10.84
N PRO A 129 9.25 -12.50 -11.75
CA PRO A 129 10.51 -11.83 -11.46
C PRO A 129 10.40 -10.29 -11.51
N VAL A 130 9.36 -9.74 -12.14
CA VAL A 130 9.22 -8.28 -12.33
C VAL A 130 7.87 -7.81 -11.74
N SER A 131 7.80 -7.70 -10.42
CA SER A 131 6.62 -7.25 -9.66
C SER A 131 6.11 -5.88 -10.16
N VAL A 132 4.83 -5.59 -9.95
CA VAL A 132 4.14 -4.35 -10.39
C VAL A 132 4.00 -4.23 -11.92
N ILE A 133 5.10 -4.29 -12.67
CA ILE A 133 5.10 -4.18 -14.14
C ILE A 133 4.41 -5.40 -14.75
N VAL A 134 4.82 -6.61 -14.38
CA VAL A 134 4.06 -7.83 -14.68
C VAL A 134 3.00 -7.97 -13.58
N GLY A 135 1.74 -7.71 -13.93
CA GLY A 135 0.63 -7.46 -13.01
C GLY A 135 0.14 -8.66 -12.18
N CYS A 136 1.02 -9.32 -11.43
CA CYS A 136 0.67 -10.45 -10.57
C CYS A 136 -0.32 -10.08 -9.44
N HIS A 137 -0.37 -8.79 -9.04
CA HIS A 137 -1.35 -8.28 -8.07
C HIS A 137 -2.78 -8.22 -8.64
N ARG A 138 -2.94 -8.23 -9.97
CA ARG A 138 -4.25 -8.20 -10.65
C ARG A 138 -4.96 -9.56 -10.65
N VAL A 139 -4.32 -10.61 -10.14
CA VAL A 139 -4.91 -11.96 -10.08
C VAL A 139 -5.60 -12.19 -8.75
N LEU A 140 -6.91 -12.46 -8.78
CA LEU A 140 -7.75 -12.66 -7.60
C LEU A 140 -8.23 -14.10 -7.49
N GLY A 141 -8.71 -14.46 -6.30
CA GLY A 141 -9.43 -15.70 -6.11
C GLY A 141 -10.81 -15.69 -6.78
N SER A 142 -11.55 -16.79 -6.71
CA SER A 142 -12.74 -17.00 -7.54
C SER A 142 -13.93 -16.10 -7.18
N ARG A 143 -13.93 -15.52 -5.97
CA ARG A 143 -14.94 -14.58 -5.48
C ARG A 143 -14.39 -13.16 -5.37
N GLY A 144 -13.28 -12.87 -6.04
CA GLY A 144 -12.60 -11.56 -5.97
C GLY A 144 -11.77 -11.37 -4.71
N GLU A 145 -11.53 -12.42 -3.93
CA GLU A 145 -10.78 -12.34 -2.70
C GLU A 145 -9.28 -12.11 -2.96
N LEU A 146 -8.65 -11.29 -2.11
CA LEU A 146 -7.20 -11.13 -2.09
C LEU A 146 -6.59 -12.38 -1.48
N THR A 147 -6.00 -13.22 -2.32
CA THR A 147 -5.14 -14.32 -1.87
C THR A 147 -3.67 -13.99 -2.13
N GLY A 148 -2.81 -14.63 -1.32
CA GLY A 148 -1.35 -14.64 -1.36
C GLY A 148 -0.67 -13.75 -2.41
N TYR A 149 0.15 -12.82 -1.93
CA TYR A 149 1.05 -12.02 -2.76
C TYR A 149 2.49 -12.25 -2.31
N ALA A 150 3.43 -12.35 -3.25
CA ALA A 150 4.83 -12.58 -2.93
C ALA A 150 5.40 -11.43 -2.08
N GLY A 151 5.01 -10.19 -2.39
CA GLY A 151 5.39 -8.98 -1.66
C GLY A 151 4.48 -8.62 -0.49
N GLY A 152 3.57 -9.50 -0.03
CA GLY A 152 2.64 -9.21 1.08
C GLY A 152 1.26 -8.70 0.63
N VAL A 153 0.21 -9.17 1.31
CA VAL A 153 -1.19 -8.89 0.90
C VAL A 153 -1.53 -7.40 0.97
N TRP A 154 -0.94 -6.66 1.91
CA TRP A 154 -1.14 -5.21 2.04
C TRP A 154 -0.66 -4.46 0.78
N ARG A 155 0.49 -4.84 0.19
CA ARG A 155 0.98 -4.24 -1.07
C ARG A 155 0.02 -4.51 -2.20
N LYS A 156 -0.48 -5.74 -2.32
CA LYS A 156 -1.48 -6.11 -3.33
C LYS A 156 -2.74 -5.26 -3.20
N ARG A 157 -3.22 -5.05 -1.97
CA ARG A 157 -4.37 -4.19 -1.70
C ARG A 157 -4.11 -2.74 -2.11
N ALA A 158 -2.96 -2.19 -1.74
CA ALA A 158 -2.60 -0.82 -2.10
C ALA A 158 -2.45 -0.62 -3.62
N LEU A 159 -1.84 -1.57 -4.33
CA LEU A 159 -1.73 -1.53 -5.80
C LEU A 159 -3.11 -1.57 -6.46
N LEU A 160 -4.02 -2.44 -6.00
CA LEU A 160 -5.38 -2.50 -6.54
C LEU A 160 -6.20 -1.26 -6.21
N ALA A 161 -6.05 -0.69 -5.01
CA ALA A 161 -6.71 0.55 -4.62
C ALA A 161 -6.26 1.72 -5.52
N LEU A 162 -4.97 1.79 -5.85
CA LEU A 162 -4.46 2.76 -6.80
C LEU A 162 -5.07 2.55 -8.20
N GLU A 163 -5.03 1.32 -8.72
CA GLU A 163 -5.47 1.03 -10.09
C GLU A 163 -6.99 1.16 -10.30
N LEU A 164 -7.79 0.69 -9.34
CA LEU A 164 -9.24 0.59 -9.48
C LEU A 164 -9.98 1.82 -8.93
N GLU A 165 -9.39 2.51 -7.95
CA GLU A 165 -10.07 3.57 -7.21
C GLU A 165 -9.34 4.92 -7.24
N GLY A 166 -8.15 4.98 -7.84
CA GLY A 166 -7.29 6.16 -7.79
C GLY A 166 -6.81 6.48 -6.37
N LEU A 167 -6.82 5.48 -5.47
CA LEU A 167 -6.51 5.66 -4.05
C LEU A 167 -5.03 5.37 -3.76
N SER A 168 -4.27 6.41 -3.43
CA SER A 168 -2.85 6.32 -3.04
C SER A 168 -2.66 6.69 -1.56
N ILE A 169 -1.62 6.12 -0.94
CA ILE A 169 -1.12 6.52 0.38
C ILE A 169 0.32 6.97 0.22
N GLU A 170 0.61 8.19 0.65
CA GLU A 170 1.93 8.80 0.55
C GLU A 170 2.35 9.38 1.89
N GLU A 171 3.66 9.35 2.16
CA GLU A 171 4.20 10.09 3.30
C GLU A 171 4.46 11.54 2.90
N ALA A 172 3.79 12.47 3.58
CA ALA A 172 3.95 13.90 3.37
C ALA A 172 5.20 14.42 4.09
N ARG A 173 6.34 14.34 3.39
CA ARG A 173 7.62 14.95 3.81
C ARG A 173 7.54 16.48 3.76
N GLU A 174 6.90 17.00 2.72
CA GLU A 174 6.58 18.42 2.59
C GLU A 174 5.11 18.67 2.95
N ARG A 175 4.86 19.73 3.73
CA ARG A 175 3.54 20.06 4.27
C ARG A 175 3.19 21.52 3.98
N PRO A 176 2.94 21.87 2.71
CA PRO A 176 2.53 23.24 2.37
C PRO A 176 1.21 23.57 3.09
N ALA A 177 1.00 24.86 3.37
CA ALA A 177 -0.18 25.34 4.09
C ALA A 177 -1.50 24.87 3.46
N THR A 178 -1.55 24.73 2.13
CA THR A 178 -2.70 24.19 1.38
C THR A 178 -3.03 22.75 1.76
N LEU A 179 -2.01 21.88 1.87
CA LEU A 179 -2.20 20.50 2.31
C LEU A 179 -2.65 20.46 3.77
N VAL A 180 -1.97 21.20 4.65
CA VAL A 180 -2.31 21.24 6.08
C VAL A 180 -3.74 21.71 6.30
N SER A 181 -4.18 22.75 5.57
CA SER A 181 -5.56 23.23 5.62
C SER A 181 -6.55 22.17 5.16
N ALA A 182 -6.29 21.51 4.02
CA ALA A 182 -7.18 20.45 3.51
C ALA A 182 -7.32 19.28 4.48
N LEU A 183 -6.24 18.90 5.18
CA LEU A 183 -6.25 17.86 6.20
C LEU A 183 -6.99 18.31 7.47
N ALA A 184 -6.82 19.57 7.89
CA ALA A 184 -7.58 20.12 9.01
C ALA A 184 -9.09 20.15 8.72
N ASP A 185 -9.49 20.44 7.47
CA ASP A 185 -10.90 20.36 7.07
C ASP A 185 -11.41 18.92 7.04
N ALA A 186 -10.57 17.96 6.61
CA ALA A 186 -10.90 16.53 6.66
C ALA A 186 -11.08 16.03 8.11
N TRP A 187 -10.20 16.47 9.02
CA TRP A 187 -10.32 16.24 10.46
C TRP A 187 -11.65 16.76 10.99
N GLU A 188 -11.98 18.03 10.72
CA GLU A 188 -13.20 18.66 11.24
C GLU A 188 -14.46 17.92 10.78
N ARG A 189 -14.55 17.63 9.47
CA ARG A 189 -15.67 16.85 8.91
C ARG A 189 -15.76 15.45 9.52
N SER A 190 -14.61 14.82 9.82
CA SER A 190 -14.59 13.50 10.45
C SER A 190 -15.08 13.55 11.89
N VAL A 191 -14.56 14.49 12.69
CA VAL A 191 -14.91 14.69 14.10
C VAL A 191 -16.40 14.98 14.25
N ARG A 192 -16.92 15.97 13.51
CA ARG A 192 -18.36 16.31 13.54
C ARG A 192 -19.28 15.13 13.18
N ALA A 193 -18.78 14.17 12.40
CA ALA A 193 -19.53 13.00 12.00
C ALA A 193 -19.33 11.75 12.88
N THR A 194 -18.51 11.80 13.93
CA THR A 194 -18.23 10.64 14.82
C THR A 194 -18.20 10.95 16.31
N HIS A 195 -18.04 12.21 16.67
CA HIS A 195 -17.84 12.64 18.06
C HIS A 195 -19.06 13.41 18.53
N ASP A 196 -20.23 12.77 18.45
CA ASP A 196 -21.51 13.29 18.97
C ASP A 196 -21.49 13.49 20.49
N PHE A 197 -20.54 12.86 21.17
CA PHE A 197 -20.29 12.98 22.60
C PHE A 197 -19.51 14.25 23.01
N LEU A 198 -18.93 14.99 22.06
CA LEU A 198 -18.23 16.25 22.39
C LEU A 198 -19.23 17.33 22.82
N LEU A 199 -18.83 18.16 23.76
CA LEU A 199 -19.62 19.32 24.16
C LEU A 199 -19.74 20.34 23.01
N PRO A 200 -20.84 21.12 22.94
CA PRO A 200 -20.97 22.20 21.96
C PRO A 200 -19.80 23.18 22.04
N GLY A 201 -19.20 23.55 20.90
CA GLY A 201 -18.06 24.46 20.84
C GLY A 201 -16.69 23.80 20.94
N GLU A 202 -16.59 22.50 21.24
CA GLU A 202 -15.30 21.81 21.40
C GLU A 202 -14.53 21.70 20.09
N VAL A 203 -15.23 21.40 18.99
CA VAL A 203 -14.61 21.34 17.66
C VAL A 203 -14.04 22.71 17.28
N GLU A 204 -14.78 23.77 17.56
CA GLU A 204 -14.38 25.16 17.33
C GLU A 204 -13.17 25.56 18.18
N ARG A 205 -13.05 25.04 19.41
CA ARG A 205 -11.88 25.24 20.29
C ARG A 205 -10.64 24.48 19.82
N MET A 206 -10.81 23.26 19.31
CA MET A 206 -9.70 22.42 18.84
C MET A 206 -9.20 22.84 17.45
N ARG A 207 -10.11 23.30 16.57
CA ARG A 207 -9.81 23.60 15.16
C ARG A 207 -8.58 24.50 14.92
N PRO A 208 -8.29 25.54 15.72
CA PRO A 208 -7.10 26.39 15.55
C PRO A 208 -5.76 25.67 15.82
N THR A 209 -5.75 24.62 16.66
CA THR A 209 -4.50 23.92 17.02
C THR A 209 -4.15 22.81 16.03
N VAL A 210 -5.16 22.24 15.36
CA VAL A 210 -5.03 21.10 14.43
C VAL A 210 -3.99 21.32 13.32
N PRO A 211 -3.93 22.47 12.62
CA PRO A 211 -2.86 22.72 11.66
C PRO A 211 -1.45 22.60 12.25
N GLY A 212 -1.26 23.07 13.48
CA GLY A 212 0.03 22.99 14.18
C GLY A 212 0.39 21.56 14.60
N VAL A 213 -0.59 20.72 14.89
CA VAL A 213 -0.40 19.28 15.20
C VAL A 213 -0.02 18.53 13.91
N ILE A 214 -0.79 18.69 12.84
CA ILE A 214 -0.52 18.10 11.52
C ILE A 214 0.84 18.56 10.97
N GLY A 215 1.20 19.83 11.18
CA GLY A 215 2.47 20.38 10.72
C GLY A 215 3.69 19.84 11.46
N ARG A 216 3.54 19.35 12.70
CA ARG A 216 4.67 18.96 13.57
C ARG A 216 4.78 17.47 13.87
N VAL A 217 3.72 16.68 13.63
CA VAL A 217 3.78 15.23 13.85
C VAL A 217 4.99 14.63 13.10
N PRO A 218 5.83 13.78 13.71
CA PRO A 218 7.06 13.33 13.08
C PRO A 218 6.82 12.68 11.73
N ARG A 219 5.78 11.85 11.62
CA ARG A 219 5.41 11.19 10.36
C ARG A 219 3.94 11.37 10.04
N LEU A 220 3.67 11.74 8.79
CA LEU A 220 2.32 12.02 8.29
C LEU A 220 2.08 11.23 7.02
N LEU A 221 1.21 10.22 7.09
CA LEU A 221 0.67 9.54 5.93
C LEU A 221 -0.60 10.25 5.47
N VAL A 222 -0.74 10.43 4.17
CA VAL A 222 -1.90 11.05 3.55
C VAL A 222 -2.51 10.12 2.52
N ALA A 223 -3.82 9.90 2.66
CA ALA A 223 -4.61 9.19 1.67
C ALA A 223 -5.13 10.18 0.63
N ARG A 224 -4.91 9.88 -0.64
CA ARG A 224 -5.39 10.65 -1.78
C ARG A 224 -6.30 9.80 -2.66
N ARG A 225 -7.40 10.38 -3.13
CA ARG A 225 -8.21 9.80 -4.18
C ARG A 225 -8.17 10.73 -5.39
N GLU A 226 -7.63 10.24 -6.50
CA GLU A 226 -7.41 11.04 -7.72
C GLU A 226 -6.64 12.34 -7.39
N GLY A 227 -5.59 12.22 -6.56
CA GLY A 227 -4.76 13.33 -6.11
C GLY A 227 -5.33 14.20 -4.97
N VAL A 228 -6.62 14.07 -4.64
CA VAL A 228 -7.28 14.90 -3.61
C VAL A 228 -7.07 14.28 -2.21
N PRO A 229 -6.55 15.03 -1.20
CA PRO A 229 -6.46 14.55 0.18
C PRO A 229 -7.84 14.22 0.76
N ILE A 230 -8.01 12.98 1.23
CA ILE A 230 -9.29 12.51 1.79
C ILE A 230 -9.20 11.92 3.20
N GLY A 231 -7.99 11.73 3.70
CA GLY A 231 -7.73 11.24 5.04
C GLY A 231 -6.23 11.26 5.33
N PHE A 232 -5.87 11.09 6.58
CA PHE A 232 -4.48 11.07 7.01
C PHE A 232 -4.30 10.26 8.29
N LEU A 233 -3.04 9.89 8.54
CA LEU A 233 -2.58 9.25 9.76
C LEU A 233 -1.29 9.94 10.20
N GLY A 234 -1.25 10.36 11.46
CA GLY A 234 -0.06 10.92 12.10
C GLY A 234 0.49 9.96 13.15
N MET A 235 1.81 9.80 13.19
CA MET A 235 2.49 8.91 14.13
C MET A 235 3.85 9.46 14.57
N ASP A 236 4.25 9.09 15.78
CA ASP A 236 5.59 9.24 16.34
C ASP A 236 6.12 7.86 16.74
N GLY A 237 7.31 7.50 16.26
CA GLY A 237 7.86 6.15 16.46
C GLY A 237 6.91 5.05 15.99
N ASP A 238 6.52 4.16 16.90
CA ASP A 238 5.55 3.08 16.69
C ASP A 238 4.13 3.42 17.16
N PHE A 239 3.88 4.66 17.59
CA PHE A 239 2.61 5.11 18.14
C PHE A 239 1.82 5.99 17.16
N VAL A 240 0.60 5.57 16.84
CA VAL A 240 -0.35 6.34 16.01
C VAL A 240 -1.18 7.25 16.90
N GLU A 241 -0.89 8.54 16.83
CA GLU A 241 -1.58 9.60 17.59
C GLU A 241 -2.93 9.97 16.99
N MET A 242 -3.05 9.90 15.66
CA MET A 242 -4.23 10.38 14.95
C MET A 242 -4.47 9.62 13.66
N LEU A 243 -5.73 9.27 13.42
CA LEU A 243 -6.21 8.73 12.15
C LEU A 243 -7.57 9.34 11.85
N PHE A 244 -7.65 10.07 10.75
CA PHE A 244 -8.89 10.71 10.33
C PHE A 244 -9.17 10.43 8.86
N VAL A 245 -10.39 9.99 8.57
CA VAL A 245 -10.89 9.75 7.22
C VAL A 245 -12.15 10.58 7.03
N GLY A 246 -12.25 11.28 5.89
CA GLY A 246 -13.44 12.06 5.54
C GLY A 246 -14.70 11.20 5.57
N PRO A 247 -15.86 11.74 6.00
CA PRO A 247 -17.06 10.93 6.24
C PRO A 247 -17.57 10.19 4.99
N GLY A 248 -17.47 10.80 3.80
CA GLY A 248 -17.84 10.16 2.52
C GLY A 248 -16.90 9.03 2.07
N GLU A 249 -15.77 8.84 2.76
CA GLU A 249 -14.75 7.85 2.42
C GLU A 249 -14.69 6.70 3.44
N ARG A 250 -15.54 6.74 4.46
CA ARG A 250 -15.65 5.67 5.46
C ARG A 250 -16.23 4.41 4.84
N GLY A 251 -15.76 3.26 5.32
CA GLY A 251 -16.14 1.96 4.78
C GLY A 251 -15.53 1.62 3.41
N ARG A 252 -14.78 2.54 2.78
CA ARG A 252 -14.14 2.35 1.47
C ARG A 252 -12.67 1.91 1.55
N GLY A 253 -12.25 1.35 2.69
CA GLY A 253 -10.90 0.82 2.86
C GLY A 253 -9.78 1.84 3.14
N VAL A 254 -10.04 3.15 3.10
CA VAL A 254 -9.02 4.21 3.32
C VAL A 254 -8.28 4.06 4.65
N GLY A 255 -9.03 3.95 5.75
CA GLY A 255 -8.44 3.78 7.10
C GLY A 255 -7.60 2.51 7.21
N ARG A 256 -8.05 1.41 6.57
CA ARG A 256 -7.29 0.15 6.53
C ARG A 256 -5.98 0.34 5.77
N LEU A 257 -5.97 1.01 4.61
CA LEU A 257 -4.74 1.24 3.85
C LEU A 257 -3.75 2.14 4.59
N LEU A 258 -4.23 3.17 5.29
CA LEU A 258 -3.40 4.00 6.17
C LEU A 258 -2.77 3.16 7.29
N MET A 259 -3.56 2.34 7.99
CA MET A 259 -3.04 1.49 9.07
C MET A 259 -2.11 0.40 8.57
N GLU A 260 -2.48 -0.35 7.51
CA GLU A 260 -1.62 -1.37 6.92
C GLU A 260 -0.27 -0.74 6.50
N ARG A 261 -0.27 0.48 5.94
CA ARG A 261 0.96 1.20 5.65
C ARG A 261 1.78 1.50 6.91
N ALA A 262 1.13 1.99 7.97
CA ALA A 262 1.79 2.33 9.22
C ALA A 262 2.39 1.08 9.90
N THR A 263 1.67 -0.03 9.97
CA THR A 263 2.09 -1.24 10.69
C THR A 263 3.15 -2.04 9.92
N GLU A 264 3.00 -2.15 8.60
CA GLU A 264 3.82 -3.02 7.76
C GLU A 264 5.15 -2.39 7.34
N LEU A 265 5.20 -1.06 7.23
CA LEU A 265 6.41 -0.37 6.78
C LEU A 265 6.96 0.63 7.77
N LEU A 266 6.11 1.20 8.62
CA LEU A 266 6.52 2.25 9.54
C LEU A 266 6.70 1.72 10.96
N GLY A 267 6.38 0.45 11.18
CA GLY A 267 6.54 -0.20 12.47
C GLY A 267 5.51 0.23 13.51
N ALA A 268 4.38 0.81 13.12
CA ALA A 268 3.32 1.15 14.08
C ALA A 268 2.86 -0.10 14.85
N ARG A 269 2.78 0.00 16.17
CA ARG A 269 2.35 -1.06 17.09
C ARG A 269 1.30 -0.61 18.08
N GLU A 270 1.19 0.68 18.35
CA GLU A 270 0.25 1.22 19.33
C GLU A 270 -0.60 2.35 18.74
N VAL A 271 -1.81 2.50 19.28
CA VAL A 271 -2.76 3.57 18.95
C VAL A 271 -3.40 4.09 20.25
N SER A 272 -3.79 5.36 20.26
CA SER A 272 -4.82 5.85 21.20
C SER A 272 -6.12 6.12 20.48
N VAL A 273 -7.23 5.80 21.14
CA VAL A 273 -8.58 6.07 20.63
C VAL A 273 -9.50 6.47 21.77
N ASN A 274 -10.40 7.42 21.51
CA ASN A 274 -11.44 7.75 22.48
C ASN A 274 -12.42 6.57 22.60
N GLU A 275 -12.64 6.08 23.82
CA GLU A 275 -13.49 4.92 24.13
C GLU A 275 -14.94 5.12 23.68
N GLN A 276 -15.44 6.35 23.71
CA GLN A 276 -16.80 6.70 23.31
C GLN A 276 -16.98 6.57 21.79
N ASN A 277 -15.89 6.66 21.02
CA ASN A 277 -15.90 6.40 19.58
C ASN A 277 -15.85 4.88 19.29
N ARG A 278 -16.96 4.19 19.58
CA ARG A 278 -17.11 2.73 19.40
C ARG A 278 -16.79 2.26 17.97
N GLN A 279 -17.03 3.10 16.97
CA GLN A 279 -16.70 2.79 15.58
C GLN A 279 -15.19 2.68 15.37
N ALA A 280 -14.42 3.63 15.90
CA ALA A 280 -12.96 3.62 15.81
C ALA A 280 -12.36 2.48 16.64
N VAL A 281 -12.87 2.22 17.85
CA VAL A 281 -12.47 1.06 18.67
C VAL A 281 -12.64 -0.24 17.88
N GLY A 282 -13.85 -0.50 17.36
CA GLY A 282 -14.12 -1.69 16.57
C GLY A 282 -13.31 -1.77 15.25
N PHE A 283 -12.90 -0.63 14.70
CA PHE A 283 -11.97 -0.61 13.57
C PHE A 283 -10.58 -1.14 13.97
N TYR A 284 -10.02 -0.67 15.08
CA TYR A 284 -8.71 -1.14 15.57
C TYR A 284 -8.75 -2.62 15.99
N GLU A 285 -9.83 -3.07 16.64
CA GLU A 285 -10.02 -4.49 16.98
C GLU A 285 -9.98 -5.39 15.73
N ARG A 286 -10.66 -5.01 14.64
CA ARG A 286 -10.61 -5.75 13.36
C ARG A 286 -9.25 -5.69 12.67
N MET A 287 -8.40 -4.73 13.05
CA MET A 287 -7.02 -4.63 12.60
C MET A 287 -6.04 -5.40 13.51
N GLY A 288 -6.54 -6.11 14.54
CA GLY A 288 -5.73 -6.94 15.43
C GLY A 288 -5.21 -6.23 16.68
N PHE A 289 -5.67 -5.00 16.96
CA PHE A 289 -5.30 -4.28 18.17
C PHE A 289 -6.16 -4.71 19.36
N VAL A 290 -5.53 -4.82 20.53
CA VAL A 290 -6.17 -5.15 21.81
C VAL A 290 -5.93 -4.04 22.82
N VAL A 291 -6.88 -3.83 23.73
CA VAL A 291 -6.76 -2.81 24.78
C VAL A 291 -5.65 -3.19 25.77
N LEU A 292 -4.66 -2.32 25.92
CA LEU A 292 -3.56 -2.47 26.88
C LEU A 292 -3.83 -1.67 28.15
N ARG A 293 -4.31 -0.44 28.00
CA ARG A 293 -4.61 0.46 29.12
C ARG A 293 -5.77 1.40 28.80
N ARG A 294 -6.41 1.92 29.84
CA ARG A 294 -7.47 2.93 29.77
C ARG A 294 -7.16 4.11 30.68
N THR A 295 -7.41 5.33 30.23
CA THR A 295 -7.44 6.52 31.08
C THR A 295 -8.88 7.07 31.19
N PRO A 296 -9.28 7.61 32.35
CA PRO A 296 -10.62 8.19 32.51
C PRO A 296 -10.80 9.52 31.77
N THR A 297 -9.69 10.20 31.46
CA THR A 297 -9.65 11.52 30.80
C THR A 297 -8.68 11.53 29.63
N ASP A 298 -8.76 12.57 28.80
CA ASP A 298 -7.75 12.88 27.78
C ASP A 298 -6.51 13.54 28.41
N GLU A 299 -5.57 13.95 27.55
CA GLU A 299 -4.31 14.61 27.93
C GLU A 299 -4.54 15.99 28.60
N ASP A 300 -5.66 16.64 28.32
CA ASP A 300 -6.07 17.93 28.90
C ASP A 300 -6.87 17.75 30.22
N GLY A 301 -7.12 16.51 30.65
CA GLY A 301 -7.93 16.21 31.84
C GLY A 301 -9.45 16.29 31.64
N ARG A 302 -9.92 16.36 30.39
CA ARG A 302 -11.35 16.41 30.05
C ARG A 302 -11.97 15.01 30.12
N PRO A 303 -13.30 14.89 30.32
CA PRO A 303 -13.99 13.60 30.52
C PRO A 303 -14.16 12.79 29.21
N TYR A 304 -13.07 12.63 28.47
CA TYR A 304 -12.97 11.94 27.20
C TYR A 304 -12.03 10.74 27.39
N PRO A 305 -12.53 9.60 27.90
CA PRO A 305 -11.70 8.45 28.21
C PRO A 305 -10.97 7.92 26.97
N LEU A 306 -9.69 7.61 27.13
CA LEU A 306 -8.85 7.06 26.07
C LEU A 306 -8.55 5.58 26.33
N LEU A 307 -8.65 4.77 25.29
CA LEU A 307 -8.08 3.43 25.23
C LEU A 307 -6.75 3.51 24.49
N TYR A 308 -5.72 2.93 25.10
CA TYR A 308 -4.44 2.67 24.46
C TYR A 308 -4.43 1.21 24.05
N MET A 309 -4.31 0.98 22.75
CA MET A 309 -4.41 -0.35 22.17
C MET A 309 -3.10 -0.70 21.46
N GLY A 310 -2.66 -1.94 21.58
CA GLY A 310 -1.47 -2.46 20.91
C GLY A 310 -1.82 -3.61 19.98
N LEU A 311 -1.05 -3.77 18.90
CA LEU A 311 -1.15 -4.95 18.05
C LEU A 311 -0.87 -6.20 18.87
N SER A 312 -1.77 -7.18 18.80
CA SER A 312 -1.54 -8.47 19.43
C SER A 312 -0.25 -9.09 18.85
N PRO A 313 0.60 -9.75 19.68
CA PRO A 313 1.74 -10.52 19.18
C PRO A 313 1.36 -11.60 18.16
N ASP A 314 0.09 -12.01 18.17
CA ASP A 314 -0.48 -13.05 17.30
C ASP A 314 -1.15 -12.49 16.01
N ALA A 315 -1.06 -11.17 15.75
CA ALA A 315 -1.73 -10.49 14.63
C ALA A 315 -0.91 -10.48 13.32
#